data_AF-A0A068RG73-F1
#
_entry.id   AF-A0A068RG73-F1
#
_cell.length_a   1.000
_cell.length_b   1.000
_cell.length_c   1.000
_cell.angle_alpha   90.00
_cell.angle_beta   90.00
_cell.angle_gamma   90.00
#
_symmetry.space_group_name_H-M   'P 1'
#
loop_
_entity.id
_entity.type
_entity.pdbx_description
1 polymer ?
#
loop_
_entity_poly.entity_id
_entity_poly.type
_entity_poly.pdbx_seq_one_letter_code
_entity_poly.pdbx_strand_id
1 'polypeptide(L)'
;MLLKVVTNMKTETKKMAVPAIVAALMASLAPVPAKSTIVPETTVELQNHSGFVSTLTFNLVGEQVFLPLSEATAYLTSLNNHKRDMMAKAIEERVIKGKGPLFESTAKIVKLAKQNIVECQRIKEAIRLVLSHENFSLSIQDKTEREEFKASLIKFGRAVATSEYLAENILSVVEQSLPPKKSSSTTVTATSEEVKEMIRAEHRNLGLGVPVFDQAS
;
A
#
# COMPACT_ATOMS: atom_id res chain seq x y z
N MET A 1 33.01 19.08 -29.20
CA MET A 1 31.89 19.87 -28.66
C MET A 1 30.69 18.94 -28.54
N LEU A 2 30.46 18.41 -27.33
CA LEU A 2 29.18 17.95 -26.73
C LEU A 2 28.26 17.12 -27.65
N LEU A 3 28.29 15.78 -27.63
CA LEU A 3 27.66 14.92 -26.59
C LEU A 3 26.51 15.59 -25.81
N LYS A 4 25.26 15.44 -26.28
CA LYS A 4 24.00 15.45 -25.47
C LYS A 4 22.74 15.41 -26.36
N VAL A 5 22.40 14.26 -26.93
CA VAL A 5 20.98 13.93 -27.24
C VAL A 5 20.77 12.42 -27.06
N VAL A 6 21.07 11.92 -25.86
CA VAL A 6 20.44 10.69 -25.36
C VAL A 6 19.58 11.12 -24.19
N THR A 7 18.47 11.76 -24.52
CA THR A 7 17.45 12.14 -23.56
C THR A 7 16.74 10.88 -23.09
N ASN A 8 17.06 10.49 -21.86
CA ASN A 8 16.25 9.70 -20.93
C ASN A 8 14.77 9.57 -21.35
N MET A 9 14.40 8.49 -22.02
CA MET A 9 13.05 7.93 -21.90
C MET A 9 12.97 7.19 -20.55
N LYS A 10 12.88 7.97 -19.46
CA LYS A 10 12.23 7.45 -18.26
C LYS A 10 10.76 7.27 -18.64
N THR A 11 10.30 6.04 -18.65
CA THR A 11 8.88 5.69 -18.79
C THR A 11 8.09 6.34 -17.66
N GLU A 12 7.66 7.57 -17.85
CA GLU A 12 6.57 8.14 -17.08
C GLU A 12 5.30 7.44 -17.56
N THR A 13 4.87 6.42 -16.81
CA THR A 13 3.51 5.90 -16.88
C THR A 13 2.56 7.09 -16.75
N LYS A 14 1.88 7.45 -17.86
CA LYS A 14 0.96 8.57 -17.92
C LYS A 14 -0.23 8.27 -17.00
N LYS A 15 -0.15 8.77 -15.78
CA LYS A 15 -1.18 8.66 -14.75
C LYS A 15 -2.53 9.10 -15.31
N MET A 16 -3.56 8.26 -15.24
CA MET A 16 -4.87 8.50 -15.87
C MET A 16 -5.68 9.63 -15.22
N ALA A 17 -5.94 10.72 -15.94
CA ALA A 17 -6.59 11.90 -15.38
C ALA A 17 -7.96 11.57 -14.71
N VAL A 18 -8.26 12.22 -13.58
CA VAL A 18 -9.51 12.03 -12.81
C VAL A 18 -10.76 12.15 -13.69
N PRO A 19 -10.88 13.11 -14.63
CA PRO A 19 -12.03 13.19 -15.53
C PRO A 19 -12.26 11.94 -16.39
N ALA A 20 -11.20 11.24 -16.80
CA ALA A 20 -11.32 9.99 -17.55
C ALA A 20 -11.88 8.85 -16.67
N ILE A 21 -11.45 8.81 -15.40
CA ILE A 21 -12.00 7.86 -14.42
C ILE A 21 -13.48 8.15 -14.18
N VAL A 22 -13.85 9.43 -14.01
CA VAL A 22 -15.25 9.85 -13.85
C VAL A 22 -16.07 9.40 -15.05
N ALA A 23 -15.65 9.70 -16.27
CA ALA A 23 -16.36 9.31 -17.48
C ALA A 23 -16.57 7.79 -17.57
N ALA A 24 -15.55 7.00 -17.24
CA ALA A 24 -15.68 5.54 -17.22
C ALA A 24 -16.66 5.05 -16.14
N LEU A 25 -16.59 5.60 -14.92
CA LEU A 25 -17.49 5.23 -13.84
C LEU A 25 -18.94 5.55 -14.17
N MET A 26 -19.20 6.70 -14.83
CA MET A 26 -20.52 7.05 -15.35
C MET A 26 -21.03 6.05 -16.40
N ALA A 27 -20.13 5.38 -17.12
CA ALA A 27 -20.43 4.28 -18.04
C ALA A 27 -20.44 2.90 -17.34
N SER A 28 -20.48 2.85 -16.00
CA SER A 28 -20.41 1.63 -15.19
C SER A 28 -19.13 0.82 -15.35
N LEU A 29 -18.04 1.46 -15.78
CA LEU A 29 -16.71 0.87 -15.94
C LEU A 29 -15.74 1.44 -14.91
N ALA A 30 -15.01 0.57 -14.23
CA ALA A 30 -14.09 0.93 -13.16
C ALA A 30 -12.66 0.47 -13.47
N PRO A 31 -11.66 1.31 -13.16
CA PRO A 31 -10.26 0.97 -13.39
C PRO A 31 -9.76 -0.01 -12.33
N VAL A 32 -9.03 -1.04 -12.76
CA VAL A 32 -8.33 -2.02 -11.92
C VAL A 32 -6.93 -2.30 -12.46
N PRO A 33 -5.94 -2.68 -11.63
CA PRO A 33 -4.60 -2.99 -12.09
C PRO A 33 -4.54 -4.17 -13.09
N ALA A 34 -3.85 -4.01 -14.21
CA ALA A 34 -3.72 -4.98 -15.30
C ALA A 34 -2.72 -6.12 -15.03
N LYS A 35 -1.71 -5.87 -14.19
CA LYS A 35 -0.53 -6.76 -14.01
C LYS A 35 -0.69 -7.87 -12.97
N SER A 36 -1.85 -8.03 -12.35
CA SER A 36 -2.06 -9.07 -11.33
C SER A 36 -2.82 -10.27 -11.89
N THR A 37 -2.33 -10.86 -12.98
CA THR A 37 -2.78 -12.17 -13.49
C THR A 37 -2.21 -13.35 -12.70
N ILE A 38 -1.72 -13.15 -11.47
CA ILE A 38 -1.70 -14.23 -10.48
C ILE A 38 -3.08 -14.23 -9.82
N VAL A 39 -4.08 -14.61 -10.60
CA VAL A 39 -5.32 -15.14 -10.02
C VAL A 39 -4.86 -16.39 -9.28
N PRO A 40 -5.07 -16.52 -7.96
CA PRO A 40 -4.81 -17.78 -7.27
C PRO A 40 -5.50 -18.90 -8.06
N GLU A 41 -4.78 -19.98 -8.36
CA GLU A 41 -5.34 -21.23 -8.91
C GLU A 41 -6.30 -21.87 -7.88
N THR A 42 -7.42 -21.22 -7.61
CA THR A 42 -8.54 -21.79 -6.86
C THR A 42 -9.83 -21.06 -7.26
N THR A 43 -10.20 -21.12 -8.53
CA THR A 43 -11.62 -21.11 -8.94
C THR A 43 -11.73 -21.83 -10.28
N VAL A 44 -12.24 -23.05 -10.21
CA VAL A 44 -12.58 -23.95 -11.32
C VAL A 44 -13.73 -23.39 -12.20
N GLU A 45 -13.95 -22.08 -12.24
CA GLU A 45 -15.12 -21.48 -12.93
C GLU A 45 -14.81 -20.24 -13.78
N LEU A 46 -13.55 -20.03 -14.20
CA LEU A 46 -13.24 -19.01 -15.22
C LEU A 46 -13.07 -19.57 -16.64
N GLN A 47 -13.38 -20.85 -16.86
CA GLN A 47 -13.25 -21.51 -18.16
C GLN A 47 -14.50 -21.43 -19.06
N ASN A 48 -15.63 -20.91 -18.60
CA ASN A 48 -16.87 -20.87 -19.41
C ASN A 48 -17.21 -19.53 -20.07
N HIS A 49 -16.36 -18.51 -19.96
CA HIS A 49 -16.55 -17.24 -20.67
C HIS A 49 -15.30 -16.81 -21.46
N SER A 50 -14.74 -17.74 -22.25
CA SER A 50 -13.66 -17.46 -23.21
C SER A 50 -14.14 -16.71 -24.48
N GLY A 51 -15.31 -16.05 -24.46
CA GLY A 51 -15.95 -15.50 -25.66
C GLY A 51 -16.39 -14.04 -25.60
N PHE A 52 -16.27 -13.34 -24.46
CA PHE A 52 -16.83 -11.98 -24.32
C PHE A 52 -15.85 -10.90 -23.83
N VAL A 53 -14.63 -11.28 -23.46
CA VAL A 53 -13.67 -10.36 -22.81
C VAL A 53 -12.86 -9.51 -23.81
N SER A 54 -13.00 -9.75 -25.13
CA SER A 54 -12.22 -9.02 -26.14
C SER A 54 -12.81 -7.68 -26.62
N THR A 55 -14.04 -7.32 -26.23
CA THR A 55 -14.73 -6.15 -26.83
C THR A 55 -14.81 -4.87 -25.98
N LEU A 56 -14.22 -4.82 -24.78
CA LEU A 56 -14.14 -3.57 -23.99
C LEU A 56 -12.72 -3.17 -23.56
N THR A 57 -11.70 -3.89 -24.02
CA THR A 57 -10.29 -3.50 -23.85
C THR A 57 -9.91 -2.36 -24.81
N PHE A 58 -10.26 -1.13 -24.46
CA PHE A 58 -9.63 0.05 -25.07
C PHE A 58 -8.29 0.32 -24.38
N ASN A 59 -7.22 0.07 -25.12
CA ASN A 59 -5.81 0.26 -24.76
C ASN A 59 -5.51 1.61 -24.10
N LEU A 60 -4.88 1.57 -22.92
CA LEU A 60 -3.99 2.63 -22.47
C LEU A 60 -2.68 2.00 -22.02
N VAL A 61 -1.61 2.40 -22.69
CA VAL A 61 -0.22 2.06 -22.42
C VAL A 61 0.07 2.21 -20.91
N GLY A 62 0.14 1.09 -20.19
CA GLY A 62 0.61 1.00 -18.81
C GLY A 62 -0.47 0.86 -17.72
N GLU A 63 -0.69 -0.39 -17.32
CA GLU A 63 -1.03 -0.91 -15.98
C GLU A 63 -2.48 -0.88 -15.43
N GLN A 64 -3.49 -0.32 -16.10
CA GLN A 64 -4.90 -0.42 -15.66
C GLN A 64 -5.85 -0.91 -16.76
N VAL A 65 -6.80 -1.77 -16.41
CA VAL A 65 -7.91 -2.26 -17.25
C VAL A 65 -9.22 -1.74 -16.69
N PHE A 66 -10.19 -1.46 -17.56
CA PHE A 66 -11.54 -1.10 -17.14
C PHE A 66 -12.44 -2.33 -17.18
N LEU A 67 -13.10 -2.61 -16.06
CA LEU A 67 -14.06 -3.71 -15.93
C LEU A 67 -15.43 -3.17 -15.50
N PRO A 68 -16.52 -3.88 -15.76
CA PRO A 68 -17.83 -3.59 -15.17
C PRO A 68 -17.71 -3.44 -13.64
N LEU A 69 -18.47 -2.52 -13.03
CA LEU A 69 -18.38 -2.22 -11.60
C LEU A 69 -18.45 -3.46 -10.68
N SER A 70 -19.31 -4.43 -11.02
CA SER A 70 -19.43 -5.70 -10.30
C SER A 70 -18.14 -6.52 -10.36
N GLU A 71 -17.59 -6.72 -11.56
CA GLU A 71 -16.36 -7.45 -11.81
C GLU A 71 -15.14 -6.75 -11.20
N ALA A 72 -15.04 -5.43 -11.34
CA ALA A 72 -13.99 -4.61 -10.75
C ALA A 72 -13.99 -4.72 -9.22
N THR A 73 -15.19 -4.72 -8.61
CA THR A 73 -15.35 -4.90 -7.16
C THR A 73 -14.87 -6.29 -6.72
N ALA A 74 -15.30 -7.34 -7.42
CA ALA A 74 -14.89 -8.71 -7.12
C ALA A 74 -13.37 -8.89 -7.25
N TYR A 75 -12.79 -8.37 -8.34
CA TYR A 75 -11.36 -8.41 -8.59
C TYR A 75 -10.55 -7.71 -7.48
N LEU A 76 -10.89 -6.45 -7.15
CA LEU A 76 -10.17 -5.73 -6.09
C LEU A 76 -10.36 -6.40 -4.73
N THR A 77 -11.51 -6.99 -4.46
CA THR A 77 -11.76 -7.72 -3.20
C THR A 77 -10.87 -8.95 -3.11
N SER A 78 -10.79 -9.76 -4.17
CA SER A 78 -9.88 -10.91 -4.24
C SER A 78 -8.42 -10.50 -4.06
N LEU A 79 -7.98 -9.45 -4.77
CA LEU A 79 -6.63 -8.92 -4.66
C LEU A 79 -6.31 -8.42 -3.25
N ASN A 80 -7.26 -7.74 -2.59
CA ASN A 80 -7.11 -7.26 -1.21
C ASN A 80 -6.99 -8.42 -0.22
N ASN A 81 -7.77 -9.49 -0.40
CA ASN A 81 -7.67 -10.68 0.44
C ASN A 81 -6.31 -11.35 0.26
N HIS A 82 -5.86 -11.54 -0.98
CA HIS A 82 -4.54 -12.09 -1.26
C HIS A 82 -3.41 -11.26 -0.62
N LYS A 83 -3.45 -9.93 -0.73
CA LYS A 83 -2.48 -9.04 -0.07
C LYS A 83 -2.47 -9.21 1.45
N ARG A 84 -3.64 -9.34 2.07
CA ARG A 84 -3.77 -9.55 3.52
C ARG A 84 -3.14 -10.87 3.94
N ASP A 85 -3.41 -11.94 3.20
CA ASP A 85 -2.89 -13.28 3.50
C ASP A 85 -1.37 -13.33 3.32
N MET A 86 -0.84 -12.74 2.25
CA MET A 86 0.61 -12.63 2.02
C MET A 86 1.31 -11.82 3.10
N MET A 87 0.69 -10.72 3.55
CA MET A 87 1.23 -9.91 4.65
C MET A 87 1.24 -10.68 5.96
N ALA A 88 0.15 -11.40 6.29
CA ALA A 88 0.07 -12.23 7.49
C ALA A 88 1.16 -13.32 7.51
N LYS A 89 1.35 -14.03 6.39
CA LYS A 89 2.41 -15.03 6.23
C LYS A 89 3.81 -14.42 6.39
N ALA A 90 4.07 -13.27 5.78
CA ALA A 90 5.36 -12.60 5.92
C ALA A 90 5.68 -12.21 7.37
N ILE A 91 4.67 -11.77 8.13
CA ILE A 91 4.81 -11.47 9.56
C ILE A 91 5.14 -12.75 10.34
N GLU A 92 4.37 -13.82 10.12
CA GLU A 92 4.57 -15.11 10.79
C GLU A 92 5.98 -15.68 10.52
N GLU A 93 6.41 -15.70 9.26
CA GLU A 93 7.74 -16.16 8.89
C GLU A 93 8.85 -15.36 9.56
N ARG A 94 8.68 -14.03 9.68
CA ARG A 94 9.65 -13.18 10.35
C ARG A 94 9.69 -13.45 11.86
N VAL A 95 8.54 -13.70 12.49
CA VAL A 95 8.46 -14.08 13.90
C VAL A 95 9.22 -15.39 14.14
N ILE A 96 9.02 -16.39 13.28
CA ILE A 96 9.73 -17.69 13.36
C ILE A 96 11.24 -17.51 13.18
N LYS A 97 11.67 -16.68 12.22
CA LYS A 97 13.09 -16.41 11.96
C LYS A 97 13.75 -15.57 13.07
N GLY A 98 12.98 -14.78 13.81
CA GLY A 98 13.43 -13.87 14.88
C GLY A 98 14.25 -12.66 14.41
N LYS A 99 14.72 -12.64 13.15
CA LYS A 99 15.52 -11.56 12.56
C LYS A 99 15.36 -11.49 11.04
N GLY A 100 15.80 -10.37 10.46
CA GLY A 100 15.83 -10.16 9.01
C GLY A 100 14.68 -9.29 8.48
N PRO A 101 14.70 -8.98 7.18
CA PRO A 101 13.67 -8.16 6.54
C PRO A 101 12.35 -8.91 6.47
N LEU A 102 11.24 -8.16 6.54
CA LEU A 102 9.89 -8.70 6.42
C LEU A 102 9.59 -9.23 5.00
N PHE A 103 10.14 -8.56 3.99
CA PHE A 103 10.01 -8.95 2.58
C PHE A 103 11.39 -9.02 1.95
N GLU A 104 11.61 -9.92 0.99
CA GLU A 104 12.88 -10.03 0.25
C GLU A 104 13.27 -8.71 -0.42
N SER A 105 12.27 -7.96 -0.91
CA SER A 105 12.48 -6.70 -1.61
C SER A 105 11.65 -5.56 -1.01
N THR A 106 11.88 -5.25 0.27
CA THR A 106 11.21 -4.18 1.03
C THR A 106 11.10 -2.84 0.27
N ALA A 107 12.18 -2.39 -0.39
CA ALA A 107 12.18 -1.12 -1.12
C ALA A 107 11.15 -1.09 -2.28
N LYS A 108 10.98 -2.21 -3.01
CA LYS A 108 9.97 -2.32 -4.07
C LYS A 108 8.57 -2.34 -3.47
N ILE A 109 8.36 -3.08 -2.38
CA ILE A 109 7.05 -3.16 -1.71
C ILE A 109 6.62 -1.79 -1.19
N VAL A 110 7.52 -1.04 -0.53
CA VAL A 110 7.26 0.33 -0.06
C VAL A 110 6.91 1.26 -1.24
N LYS A 111 7.64 1.16 -2.35
CA LYS A 111 7.35 1.95 -3.55
C LYS A 111 5.97 1.63 -4.10
N LEU A 112 5.63 0.35 -4.25
CA LEU A 112 4.34 -0.11 -4.76
C LEU A 112 3.19 0.28 -3.83
N ALA A 113 3.37 0.18 -2.51
CA ALA A 113 2.37 0.61 -1.52
C ALA A 113 2.07 2.12 -1.63
N LYS A 114 3.12 2.95 -1.71
CA LYS A 114 2.98 4.40 -1.93
C LYS A 114 2.27 4.72 -3.25
N GLN A 115 2.61 4.01 -4.33
CA GLN A 115 1.93 4.17 -5.62
C GLN A 115 0.45 3.76 -5.52
N ASN A 116 0.13 2.65 -4.86
CA ASN A 116 -1.24 2.20 -4.66
C ASN A 116 -2.09 3.21 -3.89
N ILE A 117 -1.54 3.84 -2.84
CA ILE A 117 -2.23 4.90 -2.08
C ILE A 117 -2.61 6.06 -3.00
N VAL A 118 -1.66 6.55 -3.81
CA VAL A 118 -1.91 7.66 -4.75
C VAL A 118 -2.99 7.29 -5.77
N GLU A 119 -2.97 6.07 -6.31
CA GLU A 119 -4.00 5.63 -7.25
C GLU A 119 -5.38 5.48 -6.58
N CYS A 120 -5.43 4.90 -5.38
CA CYS A 120 -6.68 4.77 -4.63
C CYS A 120 -7.30 6.15 -4.30
N GLN A 121 -6.49 7.14 -3.92
CA GLN A 121 -6.95 8.51 -3.67
C GLN A 121 -7.61 9.12 -4.91
N ARG A 122 -7.01 8.92 -6.10
CA ARG A 122 -7.55 9.42 -7.36
C ARG A 122 -8.86 8.75 -7.74
N ILE A 123 -8.96 7.43 -7.54
CA ILE A 123 -10.20 6.68 -7.80
C ILE A 123 -11.30 7.12 -6.82
N LYS A 124 -11.00 7.28 -5.53
CA LYS A 124 -11.96 7.80 -4.54
C LYS A 124 -12.43 9.21 -4.88
N GLU A 125 -11.54 10.07 -5.36
CA GLU A 125 -11.91 11.41 -5.83
C GLU A 125 -12.88 11.33 -7.01
N ALA A 126 -12.61 10.48 -8.00
CA ALA A 126 -13.52 10.25 -9.12
C ALA A 126 -14.89 9.73 -8.66
N ILE A 127 -14.92 8.76 -7.73
CA ILE A 127 -16.16 8.26 -7.13
C ILE A 127 -16.94 9.39 -6.45
N ARG A 128 -16.26 10.26 -5.70
CA ARG A 128 -16.88 11.43 -5.05
C ARG A 128 -17.50 12.38 -6.08
N LEU A 129 -16.82 12.60 -7.22
CA LEU A 129 -17.34 13.44 -8.30
C LEU A 129 -18.56 12.82 -9.00
N VAL A 130 -18.57 11.50 -9.20
CA VAL A 130 -19.72 10.78 -9.76
C VAL A 130 -20.93 10.85 -8.82
N LEU A 131 -20.71 10.66 -7.51
CA LEU A 131 -21.76 10.71 -6.49
C LEU A 131 -22.26 12.13 -6.19
N SER A 132 -21.65 13.18 -6.75
CA SER A 132 -22.13 14.54 -6.59
C SER A 132 -23.47 14.74 -7.30
N HIS A 133 -24.40 15.44 -6.64
CA HIS A 133 -25.83 15.44 -6.94
C HIS A 133 -26.18 15.90 -8.38
N GLU A 134 -25.37 16.79 -8.96
CA GLU A 134 -25.56 17.32 -10.32
C GLU A 134 -25.23 16.27 -11.39
N ASN A 135 -24.07 15.60 -11.29
CA ASN A 135 -23.65 14.57 -12.25
C ASN A 135 -24.55 13.32 -12.18
N PHE A 136 -24.98 12.99 -10.96
CA PHE A 136 -25.73 11.78 -10.68
C PHE A 136 -27.19 11.85 -11.14
N SER A 137 -27.83 13.02 -10.99
CA SER A 137 -29.25 13.18 -11.34
C SER A 137 -29.49 13.35 -12.85
N LEU A 138 -28.50 13.87 -13.59
CA LEU A 138 -28.60 14.11 -15.03
C LEU A 138 -28.38 12.84 -15.87
N SER A 139 -27.69 11.84 -15.32
CA SER A 139 -27.24 10.66 -16.07
C SER A 139 -28.21 9.48 -16.04
N ILE A 140 -28.95 9.30 -14.95
CA ILE A 140 -29.89 8.18 -14.77
C ILE A 140 -31.25 8.74 -14.36
N GLN A 141 -32.22 8.67 -15.27
CA GLN A 141 -33.57 9.21 -15.06
C GLN A 141 -34.42 8.30 -14.17
N ASP A 142 -34.26 6.97 -14.27
CA ASP A 142 -34.97 6.01 -13.43
C ASP A 142 -34.39 6.03 -11.99
N LYS A 143 -35.28 6.19 -11.01
CA LYS A 143 -34.91 6.22 -9.59
C LYS A 143 -34.36 4.87 -9.09
N THR A 144 -34.87 3.75 -9.59
CA THR A 144 -34.49 2.41 -9.17
C THR A 144 -33.08 2.08 -9.68
N GLU A 145 -32.87 2.25 -10.99
CA GLU A 145 -31.57 2.08 -11.64
C GLU A 145 -30.49 2.99 -11.00
N ARG A 146 -30.88 4.22 -10.66
CA ARG A 146 -30.02 5.17 -9.96
C ARG A 146 -29.56 4.64 -8.60
N GLU A 147 -30.47 4.12 -7.77
CA GLU A 147 -30.09 3.58 -6.45
C GLU A 147 -29.25 2.29 -6.58
N GLU A 148 -29.51 1.45 -7.57
CA GLU A 148 -28.71 0.25 -7.85
C GLU A 148 -27.29 0.59 -8.30
N PHE A 149 -27.16 1.54 -9.21
CA PHE A 149 -25.86 2.06 -9.65
C PHE A 149 -25.11 2.70 -8.47
N LYS A 150 -25.78 3.52 -7.65
CA LYS A 150 -25.21 4.10 -6.42
C LYS A 150 -24.66 3.03 -5.49
N ALA A 151 -25.45 1.98 -5.23
CA ALA A 151 -25.07 0.89 -4.35
C ALA A 151 -23.84 0.14 -4.90
N SER A 152 -23.79 -0.11 -6.20
CA SER A 152 -22.67 -0.75 -6.88
C SER A 152 -21.40 0.11 -6.81
N LEU A 153 -21.52 1.42 -7.05
CA LEU A 153 -20.42 2.36 -6.96
C LEU A 153 -19.88 2.49 -5.53
N ILE A 154 -20.76 2.50 -4.52
CA ILE A 154 -20.36 2.49 -3.10
C ILE A 154 -19.62 1.19 -2.74
N LYS A 155 -20.10 0.03 -3.21
CA LYS A 155 -19.41 -1.25 -3.00
C LYS A 155 -18.01 -1.24 -3.61
N PHE A 156 -17.87 -0.74 -4.84
CA PHE A 156 -16.57 -0.54 -5.47
C PHE A 156 -15.67 0.40 -4.65
N GLY A 157 -16.21 1.54 -4.21
CA GLY A 157 -15.48 2.50 -3.37
C GLY A 157 -14.97 1.90 -2.05
N ARG A 158 -15.73 0.99 -1.43
CA ARG A 158 -15.28 0.24 -0.25
C ARG A 158 -14.10 -0.69 -0.55
N ALA A 159 -14.11 -1.38 -1.70
CA ALA A 159 -12.99 -2.20 -2.14
C ALA A 159 -11.72 -1.36 -2.39
N VAL A 160 -11.87 -0.16 -2.97
CA VAL A 160 -10.77 0.80 -3.17
C VAL A 160 -10.21 1.29 -1.83
N ALA A 161 -11.07 1.71 -0.90
CA ALA A 161 -10.66 2.14 0.43
C ALA A 161 -9.93 1.02 1.21
N THR A 162 -10.38 -0.22 1.05
CA THR A 162 -9.71 -1.39 1.64
C THR A 162 -8.29 -1.58 1.05
N SER A 163 -8.12 -1.38 -0.25
CA SER A 163 -6.81 -1.48 -0.91
C SER A 163 -5.83 -0.41 -0.41
N GLU A 164 -6.31 0.82 -0.20
CA GLU A 164 -5.52 1.92 0.37
C GLU A 164 -5.12 1.60 1.82
N TYR A 165 -6.08 1.22 2.66
CA TYR A 165 -5.82 0.84 4.05
C TYR A 165 -4.78 -0.29 4.15
N LEU A 166 -4.88 -1.32 3.30
CA LEU A 166 -3.88 -2.39 3.25
C LEU A 166 -2.50 -1.88 2.85
N ALA A 167 -2.40 -0.91 1.93
CA ALA A 167 -1.12 -0.33 1.56
C ALA A 167 -0.51 0.50 2.69
N GLU A 168 -1.31 1.27 3.43
CA GLU A 168 -0.86 1.97 4.63
C GLU A 168 -0.39 0.98 5.71
N ASN A 169 -1.13 -0.11 5.89
CA ASN A 169 -0.78 -1.16 6.84
C ASN A 169 0.57 -1.81 6.46
N ILE A 170 0.78 -2.14 5.17
CA ILE A 170 2.08 -2.62 4.67
C ILE A 170 3.22 -1.66 5.02
N LEU A 171 3.03 -0.35 4.82
CA LEU A 171 4.04 0.65 5.18
C LEU A 171 4.32 0.65 6.69
N SER A 172 3.26 0.58 7.50
CA SER A 172 3.36 0.55 8.96
C SER A 172 4.12 -0.69 9.45
N VAL A 173 3.77 -1.88 8.96
CA VAL A 173 4.43 -3.13 9.35
C VAL A 173 5.89 -3.13 8.90
N VAL A 174 6.20 -2.60 7.72
CA VAL A 174 7.60 -2.42 7.28
C VAL A 174 8.35 -1.49 8.21
N GLU A 175 7.79 -0.34 8.58
CA GLU A 175 8.44 0.60 9.50
C GLU A 175 8.71 -0.02 10.88
N GLN A 176 7.73 -0.75 11.42
CA GLN A 176 7.85 -1.47 12.69
C GLN A 176 8.81 -2.68 12.61
N SER A 177 9.12 -3.16 11.40
CA SER A 177 10.07 -4.24 11.19
C SER A 177 11.54 -3.80 11.22
N LEU A 178 11.80 -2.48 11.19
CA LEU A 178 13.15 -1.95 11.26
C LEU A 178 13.66 -1.94 12.72
N PRO A 179 14.98 -2.04 12.93
CA PRO A 179 15.55 -1.82 14.26
C PRO A 179 15.09 -0.48 14.84
N PRO A 180 14.84 -0.41 16.16
CA PRO A 180 14.44 0.84 16.79
C PRO A 180 15.45 1.95 16.47
N LYS A 181 14.94 3.15 16.16
CA LYS A 181 15.79 4.34 16.11
C LYS A 181 16.45 4.51 17.48
N LYS A 182 17.69 4.99 17.51
CA LYS A 182 18.39 5.25 18.77
C LYS A 182 17.50 6.11 19.67
N SER A 183 17.20 5.61 20.87
CA SER A 183 16.37 6.32 21.84
C SER A 183 17.02 7.60 22.39
N SER A 184 18.33 7.75 22.18
CA SER A 184 19.09 8.94 22.54
C SER A 184 20.14 9.25 21.48
N SER A 185 20.23 10.53 21.12
CA SER A 185 21.32 11.08 20.30
C SER A 185 22.57 11.40 21.15
N THR A 186 22.47 11.30 22.47
CA THR A 186 23.59 11.51 23.38
C THR A 186 24.54 10.33 23.23
N THR A 187 25.61 10.56 22.47
CA THR A 187 26.77 9.69 22.52
C THR A 187 27.37 9.87 23.90
N VAL A 188 27.37 8.82 24.73
CA VAL A 188 28.09 8.86 26.01
C VAL A 188 29.56 9.00 25.66
N THR A 189 30.11 10.20 25.81
CA THR A 189 31.52 10.51 25.56
C THR A 189 32.41 10.11 26.73
N ALA A 190 31.81 9.75 27.86
CA ALA A 190 32.54 9.29 29.03
C ALA A 190 33.21 7.94 28.71
N THR A 191 34.51 7.92 28.89
CA THR A 191 35.33 6.70 28.85
C THR A 191 34.91 5.76 29.98
N SER A 192 35.22 4.47 29.84
CA SER A 192 34.91 3.50 30.89
C SER A 192 35.49 3.86 32.25
N GLU A 193 36.61 4.57 32.30
CA GLU A 193 37.23 4.97 33.57
C GLU A 193 36.54 6.19 34.17
N GLU A 194 36.15 7.18 33.36
CA GLU A 194 35.36 8.33 33.82
C GLU A 194 34.00 7.89 34.39
N VAL A 195 33.36 6.89 33.78
CA VAL A 195 32.11 6.32 34.31
C VAL A 195 32.35 5.62 35.65
N LYS A 196 33.43 4.83 35.78
CA LYS A 196 33.77 4.17 37.05
C LYS A 196 34.08 5.19 38.14
N GLU A 197 34.82 6.24 37.82
CA GLU A 197 35.16 7.31 38.77
C GLU A 197 33.93 8.09 39.23
N MET A 198 33.00 8.38 38.31
CA MET A 198 31.71 8.99 38.65
C MET A 198 30.88 8.09 39.56
N ILE A 199 30.87 6.77 39.31
CA ILE A 199 30.19 5.79 40.18
C ILE A 199 30.85 5.71 41.56
N ARG A 200 32.19 5.74 41.64
CA ARG A 200 32.93 5.79 42.92
C ARG A 200 32.59 7.05 43.72
N ALA A 201 32.53 8.21 43.05
CA ALA A 201 32.18 9.48 43.67
C ALA A 201 30.74 9.47 44.23
N GLU A 202 29.78 8.93 43.48
CA GLU A 202 28.40 8.76 43.94
C GLU A 202 28.29 7.79 45.12
N HIS A 203 29.00 6.65 45.09
CA HIS A 203 29.03 5.71 46.22
C HIS A 203 29.56 6.39 47.50
N ARG A 204 30.61 7.22 47.38
CA ARG A 204 31.16 7.99 48.50
C ARG A 204 30.16 9.03 49.02
N ASN A 205 29.48 9.75 48.13
CA ASN A 205 28.48 10.75 48.50
C ASN A 205 27.26 10.13 49.21
N LEU A 206 26.87 8.92 48.80
CA LEU A 206 25.75 8.18 49.38
C LEU A 206 26.13 7.35 50.61
N GLY A 207 27.40 7.36 51.03
CA GLY A 207 27.89 6.54 52.14
C GLY A 207 27.84 5.04 51.88
N LEU A 208 27.78 4.63 50.61
CA LEU A 208 27.80 3.24 50.18
C LEU A 208 29.24 2.71 50.17
N GLY A 209 29.39 1.39 50.34
CA GLY A 209 30.69 0.72 50.20
C GLY A 209 31.24 0.82 48.77
N VAL A 210 32.50 0.40 48.59
CA VAL A 210 33.15 0.45 47.27
C VAL A 210 32.34 -0.30 46.20
N PRO A 211 32.24 0.21 44.96
CA PRO A 211 31.50 -0.45 43.90
C PRO A 211 32.00 -1.87 43.63
N VAL A 212 31.11 -2.78 43.20
CA VAL A 212 31.42 -4.22 42.98
C VAL A 212 32.58 -4.44 42.01
N PHE A 213 32.76 -3.57 41.02
CA PHE A 213 33.86 -3.68 40.06
C PHE A 213 35.25 -3.36 40.67
N ASP A 214 35.30 -2.78 41.87
CA ASP A 214 36.53 -2.55 42.65
C ASP A 214 36.65 -3.55 43.83
N GLN A 215 35.70 -4.49 43.98
CA GLN A 215 35.69 -5.48 45.09
C GLN A 215 36.52 -6.75 44.79
N ALA A 216 37.14 -6.85 43.61
CA ALA A 216 38.02 -7.96 43.28
C ALA A 216 39.37 -7.45 42.74
N SER A 217 40.34 -7.39 43.64
CA SER A 217 41.77 -7.51 43.36
C SER A 217 42.39 -8.37 44.46
#